data_AF-A0A1V5TLB4-F1
#
_entry.id   AF-A0A1V5TLB4-F1
#
_cell.length_a   1.000
_cell.length_b   1.000
_cell.length_c   1.000
_cell.angle_alpha   90.00
_cell.angle_beta   90.00
_cell.angle_gamma   90.00
#
_symmetry.space_group_name_H-M   'P 1'
#
loop_
_entity.id
_entity.type
_entity.pdbx_description
1 polymer ?
#
loop_
_entity_poly.entity_id
_entity_poly.type
_entity_poly.pdbx_seq_one_letter_code
_entity_poly.pdbx_strand_id
1 'polypeptide(L)'
;MISGILFHRYSTTALFNGNSFLSKLFYIGGMLLFFGYFVWIYFKDNIKIKGNQIIILLYVFFMTLSGISAVRLLFIFTPVVCFISAYSLKKIYDYADNSKDEIVKVILYAVLIGIIILLIFTSVAYIKSIKVQSSQIGSSANEQWQHSMKWVRENTEANDVFVHWWDYGYWVQYMGERPTVTDGGHGNGYWDHLIGRYLLTTPYPETALSFMKAQNVSYLLIDPTDLGKYSAYSSIGSNVKGDDRFSFIPTMISSKSQMQETKNGIIRVYQGGYGLDGDILYEEDGKKIFLPMENSGIAGAIVEKENGKFKQPIIAYVYNGNQVNIPMRYLYYNGTIYDFKNGTNSGIYIIPQISQVNNALQLDEEGALIYLSPKVIDSLVAQVYLMNDPLKRYNNSLKLEHSEPDPLKTYLEMYSTMKINEFFYLGGIRGPLKIWSVHPSERIIAREEFTKVSGEYAELDNLTFIR
;
A
#
# COMPACT_ATOMS: atom_id res chain seq x y z
N MET A 1 -11.41 17.32 30.57
CA MET A 1 -11.22 16.10 29.76
C MET A 1 -11.47 16.38 28.28
N ILE A 2 -12.69 16.78 27.88
CA ILE A 2 -13.10 16.96 26.47
C ILE A 2 -12.22 17.96 25.69
N SER A 3 -11.81 19.07 26.31
CA SER A 3 -10.93 20.06 25.66
C SER A 3 -9.55 19.51 25.31
N GLY A 4 -9.05 18.48 26.00
CA GLY A 4 -7.76 17.83 25.73
C GLY A 4 -7.82 16.68 24.72
N ILE A 5 -9.01 16.36 24.18
CA ILE A 5 -9.30 15.15 23.39
C ILE A 5 -9.55 15.48 21.90
N LEU A 6 -9.32 16.72 21.46
CA LEU A 6 -9.53 17.10 20.06
C LEU A 6 -8.53 16.37 19.14
N PHE A 7 -8.98 15.27 18.53
CA PHE A 7 -8.20 14.45 17.60
C PHE A 7 -8.32 14.95 16.18
N HIS A 8 -7.17 15.10 15.51
CA HIS A 8 -7.15 15.06 14.06
C HIS A 8 -6.12 14.03 13.57
N ARG A 9 -6.38 12.73 13.80
CA ARG A 9 -5.51 11.63 13.33
C ARG A 9 -5.51 11.42 11.81
N TYR A 10 -6.43 12.06 11.09
CA TYR A 10 -6.52 12.00 9.64
C TYR A 10 -5.63 13.03 8.92
N SER A 11 -4.93 13.90 9.65
CA SER A 11 -3.98 14.86 9.06
C SER A 11 -2.68 14.84 9.84
N THR A 12 -1.61 14.46 9.16
CA THR A 12 -0.25 14.50 9.70
C THR A 12 0.24 15.93 9.95
N THR A 13 -0.33 16.92 9.25
CA THR A 13 0.04 18.33 9.33
C THR A 13 -0.71 19.12 10.41
N ALA A 14 -1.73 18.54 11.04
CA ALA A 14 -2.47 19.21 12.10
C ALA A 14 -1.63 19.39 13.38
N LEU A 15 -1.79 20.53 14.06
CA LEU A 15 -1.16 20.82 15.35
C LEU A 15 -1.43 19.72 16.41
N PHE A 16 -2.63 19.14 16.39
CA PHE A 16 -3.09 18.06 17.26
C PHE A 16 -3.28 16.73 16.51
N ASN A 17 -2.23 16.32 15.78
CA ASN A 17 -2.21 15.09 14.98
C ASN A 17 -2.14 13.78 15.81
N GLY A 18 -2.06 13.87 17.15
CA GLY A 18 -1.99 12.72 18.06
C GLY A 18 -0.58 12.13 18.24
N ASN A 19 0.40 12.53 17.44
CA ASN A 19 1.76 11.99 17.46
C ASN A 19 2.82 13.02 17.91
N SER A 20 2.62 14.31 17.61
CA SER A 20 3.53 15.39 17.98
C SER A 20 3.67 15.51 19.49
N PHE A 21 4.83 16.00 19.96
CA PHE A 21 5.06 16.28 21.38
C PHE A 21 3.96 17.20 21.95
N LEU A 22 3.61 18.25 21.22
CA LEU A 22 2.57 19.20 21.61
C LEU A 22 1.19 18.53 21.73
N SER A 23 0.86 17.63 20.80
CA SER A 23 -0.39 16.87 20.86
C SER A 23 -0.43 15.92 22.06
N LYS A 24 0.68 15.26 22.39
CA LYS A 24 0.79 14.38 23.57
C LYS A 24 0.72 15.18 24.87
N LEU A 25 1.40 16.33 24.93
CA LEU A 25 1.40 17.21 26.10
C LEU A 25 0.01 17.75 26.40
N PHE A 26 -0.70 18.25 25.37
CA PHE A 26 -2.05 18.79 25.54
C PHE A 26 -3.05 17.71 26.00
N TYR A 27 -2.89 16.48 25.49
CA TYR A 27 -3.69 15.33 25.88
C TYR A 27 -3.41 14.87 27.31
N ILE A 28 -2.16 14.51 27.62
CA ILE A 28 -1.76 14.03 28.95
C ILE A 28 -1.99 15.13 30.00
N GLY A 29 -1.62 16.37 29.68
CA GLY A 29 -1.88 17.53 30.52
C GLY A 29 -3.37 17.74 30.78
N GLY A 30 -4.22 17.64 29.74
CA GLY A 30 -5.67 17.76 29.88
C GLY A 30 -6.31 16.66 30.74
N MET A 31 -5.75 15.45 30.71
CA MET A 31 -6.15 14.35 31.59
C MET A 31 -5.67 14.57 33.03
N LEU A 32 -4.40 14.91 33.23
CA LEU A 32 -3.85 15.16 34.56
C LEU A 32 -4.57 16.33 35.25
N LEU A 33 -4.88 17.40 34.52
CA LEU A 33 -5.68 18.51 35.03
C LEU A 33 -7.09 18.06 35.43
N PHE A 34 -7.73 17.20 34.62
CA PHE A 34 -9.05 16.66 34.94
C PHE A 34 -9.02 15.76 36.19
N PHE A 35 -8.07 14.84 36.29
CA PHE A 35 -7.92 13.99 37.47
C PHE A 35 -7.54 14.79 38.72
N GLY A 36 -6.61 15.75 38.59
CA GLY A 36 -6.23 16.64 39.67
C GLY A 36 -7.41 17.46 40.19
N TYR A 37 -8.22 18.03 39.27
CA TYR A 37 -9.43 18.75 39.63
C TYR A 37 -10.50 17.85 40.27
N PHE A 38 -10.66 16.63 39.75
CA PHE A 38 -11.59 15.64 40.28
C PHE A 38 -11.23 15.23 41.72
N VAL A 39 -9.94 14.94 41.97
CA VAL A 39 -9.42 14.62 43.32
C VAL A 39 -9.59 15.81 44.25
N TRP A 40 -9.30 17.03 43.79
CA TRP A 40 -9.48 18.24 44.59
C TRP A 40 -10.93 18.47 45.00
N ILE A 41 -11.89 18.34 44.07
CA ILE A 41 -13.32 18.43 44.36
C ILE A 41 -13.75 17.35 45.35
N TYR A 42 -13.27 16.12 45.19
CA TYR A 42 -13.63 15.01 46.07
C TYR A 42 -13.30 15.33 47.54
N PHE A 43 -12.10 15.87 47.79
CA PHE A 43 -11.67 16.25 49.14
C PHE A 43 -12.31 17.55 49.64
N LYS A 44 -12.61 18.50 48.76
CA LYS A 44 -13.16 19.81 49.15
C LYS A 44 -14.67 19.76 49.45
N ASP A 45 -15.44 19.08 48.60
CA ASP A 45 -16.91 19.14 48.62
C ASP A 45 -17.57 17.86 49.17
N ASN A 46 -16.79 16.88 49.66
CA ASN A 46 -17.26 15.60 50.21
C ASN A 46 -18.32 14.93 49.31
N ILE A 47 -18.09 14.94 48.00
CA ILE A 47 -19.05 14.42 47.02
C ILE A 47 -19.25 12.93 47.24
N LYS A 48 -20.48 12.53 47.54
CA LYS A 48 -20.89 11.11 47.58
C LYS A 48 -20.99 10.58 46.16
N ILE A 49 -19.91 9.97 45.67
CA ILE A 49 -19.87 9.32 44.37
C ILE A 49 -20.66 8.01 44.46
N LYS A 50 -21.66 7.84 43.58
CA LYS A 50 -22.40 6.58 43.45
C LYS A 50 -21.63 5.60 42.56
N GLY A 51 -21.70 4.30 42.84
CA GLY A 51 -20.97 3.27 42.08
C GLY A 51 -21.25 3.29 40.57
N ASN A 52 -22.47 3.62 40.15
CA ASN A 52 -22.82 3.77 38.73
C ASN A 52 -22.05 4.91 38.03
N GLN A 53 -21.74 6.00 38.72
CA GLN A 53 -20.97 7.12 38.17
C GLN A 53 -19.50 6.73 37.98
N ILE A 54 -18.96 5.90 38.87
CA ILE A 54 -17.60 5.35 38.74
C ILE A 54 -17.53 4.47 37.50
N ILE A 55 -18.52 3.59 37.28
CA ILE A 55 -18.56 2.72 36.09
C ILE A 55 -18.61 3.56 34.81
N ILE A 56 -19.47 4.59 34.75
CA ILE A 56 -19.56 5.48 33.59
C ILE A 56 -18.24 6.21 33.37
N LEU A 57 -17.61 6.72 34.43
CA LEU A 57 -16.33 7.41 34.35
C LEU A 57 -15.23 6.50 33.82
N LEU A 58 -15.13 5.27 34.32
CA LEU A 58 -14.15 4.28 33.87
C LEU A 58 -14.41 3.88 32.41
N TYR A 59 -15.66 3.63 32.03
CA TYR A 59 -16.03 3.33 30.64
C TYR A 59 -15.62 4.46 29.70
N VAL A 60 -15.99 5.70 30.01
CA VAL A 60 -15.62 6.89 29.24
C VAL A 60 -14.10 7.02 29.13
N PHE A 61 -13.38 6.83 30.24
CA PHE A 61 -11.92 6.90 30.27
C PHE A 61 -11.25 5.86 29.36
N PHE A 62 -11.59 4.58 29.52
CA PHE A 62 -10.97 3.50 28.73
C PHE A 62 -11.32 3.58 27.25
N MET A 63 -12.57 3.92 26.90
CA MET A 63 -12.95 4.06 25.49
C MET A 63 -12.28 5.26 24.83
N THR A 64 -12.09 6.35 25.56
CA THR A 64 -11.32 7.50 25.07
C THR A 64 -9.87 7.07 24.80
N LEU A 65 -9.25 6.33 25.72
CA LEU A 65 -7.90 5.80 25.54
C LEU A 65 -7.80 4.87 24.32
N SER A 66 -8.80 3.99 24.13
CA SER A 66 -8.87 3.09 22.98
C SER A 66 -8.98 3.85 21.65
N GLY A 67 -9.86 4.84 21.56
CA GLY A 67 -10.04 5.68 20.36
C GLY A 67 -8.77 6.45 19.97
N ILE A 68 -7.86 6.67 20.93
CA ILE A 68 -6.54 7.23 20.68
C ILE A 68 -5.59 6.18 20.20
N SER A 69 -5.57 5.00 20.82
CA SER A 69 -4.52 4.03 20.52
C SER A 69 -4.46 3.64 19.03
N ALA A 70 -5.62 3.40 18.39
CA ALA A 70 -5.69 3.02 16.98
C ALA A 70 -6.94 3.58 16.28
N VAL A 71 -6.79 3.97 15.01
CA VAL A 71 -7.88 4.52 14.18
C VAL A 71 -9.04 3.53 14.07
N ARG A 72 -8.76 2.21 13.98
CA ARG A 72 -9.79 1.16 13.91
C ARG A 72 -10.70 1.13 15.16
N LEU A 73 -10.22 1.61 16.30
CA LEU A 73 -10.97 1.64 17.56
C LEU A 73 -11.85 2.90 17.71
N LEU A 74 -11.82 3.84 16.76
CA LEU A 74 -12.73 5.00 16.75
C LEU A 74 -14.21 4.59 16.71
N PHE A 75 -14.52 3.45 16.07
CA PHE A 75 -15.87 2.89 16.09
C PHE A 75 -16.33 2.59 17.53
N ILE A 76 -15.44 2.05 18.36
CA ILE A 76 -15.72 1.72 19.77
C ILE A 76 -15.83 3.00 20.61
N PHE A 77 -15.14 4.07 20.24
CA PHE A 77 -15.25 5.38 20.90
C PHE A 77 -16.55 6.12 20.58
N THR A 78 -17.23 5.79 19.47
CA THR A 78 -18.42 6.51 19.00
C THR A 78 -19.57 6.56 20.03
N PRO A 79 -19.97 5.45 20.69
CA PRO A 79 -20.99 5.49 21.74
C PRO A 79 -20.66 6.44 22.90
N VAL A 80 -19.38 6.58 23.26
CA VAL A 80 -18.93 7.49 24.32
C VAL A 80 -19.12 8.95 23.92
N VAL A 81 -18.76 9.30 22.69
CA VAL A 81 -18.99 10.65 22.17
C VAL A 81 -20.48 10.97 22.16
N CYS A 82 -21.33 10.04 21.69
CA CYS A 82 -22.78 10.20 21.69
C CYS A 82 -23.32 10.39 23.11
N PHE A 83 -22.90 9.55 24.05
CA PHE A 83 -23.32 9.64 25.45
C PHE A 83 -22.94 10.97 26.10
N ILE A 84 -21.67 11.38 25.98
CA ILE A 84 -21.19 12.65 26.56
C ILE A 84 -21.91 13.84 25.93
N SER A 85 -22.11 13.81 24.61
CA SER A 85 -22.80 14.89 23.89
C SER A 85 -24.25 15.02 24.36
N ALA A 86 -24.98 13.91 24.42
CA ALA A 86 -26.36 13.89 24.90
C ALA A 86 -26.47 14.31 26.38
N TYR A 87 -25.57 13.80 27.24
CA TYR A 87 -25.52 14.17 28.65
C TYR A 87 -25.24 15.67 28.84
N SER A 88 -24.32 16.24 28.06
CA SER A 88 -23.97 17.66 28.11
C SER A 88 -25.15 18.53 27.69
N LEU A 89 -25.84 18.18 26.59
CA LEU A 89 -27.05 18.89 26.14
C LEU A 89 -28.17 18.81 27.20
N LYS A 90 -28.38 17.64 27.80
CA LYS A 90 -29.36 17.46 28.87
C LYS A 90 -29.01 18.30 30.10
N LYS A 91 -27.74 18.39 30.47
CA LYS A 91 -27.30 19.23 31.59
C LYS A 91 -27.49 20.72 31.35
N ILE A 92 -27.23 21.19 30.13
CA ILE A 92 -27.53 22.58 29.74
C ILE A 92 -29.04 22.84 29.85
N TYR A 93 -29.87 21.92 29.35
CA TYR A 93 -31.33 22.00 29.48
C TYR A 93 -31.77 22.05 30.94
N ASP A 94 -31.29 21.13 31.78
CA ASP A 94 -31.66 21.06 33.20
C ASP A 94 -31.27 22.34 33.94
N TYR A 95 -30.10 22.91 33.62
CA TYR A 95 -29.64 24.15 34.23
C TYR A 95 -30.47 25.36 33.77
N ALA A 96 -30.88 25.39 32.49
CA ALA A 96 -31.77 26.42 31.96
C ALA A 96 -33.15 26.37 32.63
N ASP A 97 -33.75 25.18 32.74
CA ASP A 97 -35.09 24.99 33.27
C ASP A 97 -35.20 25.34 34.77
N ASN A 98 -34.15 25.03 35.53
CA ASN A 98 -34.05 25.31 36.97
C ASN A 98 -33.53 26.72 37.32
N SER A 99 -33.13 27.54 36.33
CA SER A 99 -32.65 28.89 36.58
C SER A 99 -33.81 29.79 37.03
N LYS A 100 -33.63 30.51 38.15
CA LYS A 100 -34.58 31.53 38.62
C LYS A 100 -34.44 32.87 37.91
N ASP A 101 -33.29 33.10 37.27
CA ASP A 101 -33.01 34.29 36.49
C ASP A 101 -33.51 34.07 35.05
N GLU A 102 -34.49 34.88 34.65
CA GLU A 102 -35.11 34.86 33.31
C GLU A 102 -34.09 35.15 32.20
N ILE A 103 -33.12 36.04 32.44
CA ILE A 103 -32.10 36.40 31.44
C ILE A 103 -31.19 35.19 31.21
N VAL A 104 -30.74 34.55 32.29
CA VAL A 104 -29.89 33.35 32.21
C VAL A 104 -30.63 32.20 31.50
N LYS A 105 -31.91 32.03 31.80
CA LYS A 105 -32.77 31.01 31.19
C LYS A 105 -32.86 31.20 29.67
N VAL A 106 -33.17 32.42 29.21
CA VAL A 106 -33.24 32.76 27.78
C VAL A 106 -31.91 32.51 27.08
N ILE A 107 -30.79 32.94 27.67
CA ILE A 107 -29.45 32.73 27.10
C ILE A 107 -29.15 31.24 26.93
N LEU A 108 -29.41 30.41 27.94
CA LEU A 108 -29.09 28.98 27.89
C LEU A 108 -29.94 28.22 26.87
N TYR A 109 -31.23 28.56 26.73
CA TYR A 109 -32.05 27.99 25.66
C TYR A 109 -31.58 28.43 24.28
N ALA A 110 -31.20 29.70 24.11
CA ALA A 110 -30.64 30.19 22.86
C ALA A 110 -29.33 29.46 22.49
N VAL A 111 -28.45 29.22 23.46
CA VAL A 111 -27.22 28.41 23.29
C VAL A 111 -27.57 26.97 22.93
N LEU A 112 -28.51 26.33 23.62
CA LEU A 112 -28.93 24.96 23.34
C LEU A 112 -29.46 24.82 21.92
N ILE A 113 -30.37 25.71 21.50
CA ILE A 113 -30.91 25.75 20.14
C ILE A 113 -29.80 26.00 19.12
N GLY A 114 -28.90 26.96 19.40
CA GLY A 114 -27.76 27.26 18.54
C GLY A 114 -26.84 26.04 18.34
N ILE A 115 -26.54 25.29 19.41
CA ILE A 115 -25.76 24.05 19.33
C ILE A 115 -26.49 23.00 18.49
N ILE A 116 -27.80 22.80 18.69
CA ILE A 116 -28.58 21.84 17.92
C ILE A 116 -28.59 22.21 16.44
N ILE A 117 -28.82 23.48 16.09
CA ILE A 117 -28.80 23.97 14.71
C ILE A 117 -27.42 23.74 14.08
N LEU A 118 -26.35 24.08 14.82
CA LEU A 118 -24.98 23.88 14.35
C LEU A 118 -24.69 22.40 14.10
N LEU A 119 -25.08 21.52 15.02
CA LEU A 119 -24.92 20.06 14.88
C LEU A 119 -25.64 19.53 13.65
N ILE A 120 -26.88 19.96 13.40
CA ILE A 120 -27.64 19.59 12.20
C ILE A 120 -26.91 20.06 10.95
N PHE A 121 -26.51 21.34 10.90
CA PHE A 121 -25.81 21.92 9.75
C PHE A 121 -24.49 21.18 9.44
N THR A 122 -23.66 20.96 10.46
CA THR A 122 -22.39 20.24 10.30
C THR A 122 -22.61 18.79 9.89
N SER A 123 -23.65 18.12 10.42
CA SER A 123 -23.96 16.74 10.06
C SER A 123 -24.40 16.62 8.60
N VAL A 124 -25.25 17.54 8.11
CA VAL A 124 -25.68 17.57 6.70
C VAL A 124 -24.48 17.81 5.78
N ALA A 125 -23.61 18.77 6.11
CA ALA A 125 -22.41 19.04 5.34
C ALA A 125 -21.46 17.83 5.31
N TYR A 126 -21.27 17.16 6.45
CA TYR A 126 -20.43 15.97 6.55
C TYR A 126 -20.99 14.79 5.75
N ILE A 127 -22.29 14.50 5.87
CA ILE A 127 -22.96 13.44 5.11
C ILE A 127 -22.84 13.70 3.60
N LYS A 128 -23.03 14.95 3.15
CA LYS A 128 -22.88 15.31 1.74
C LYS A 128 -21.44 15.04 1.26
N SER A 129 -20.44 15.45 2.03
CA SER A 129 -19.02 15.23 1.72
C SER A 129 -18.69 13.74 1.64
N ILE A 130 -19.10 12.96 2.65
CA ILE A 130 -18.85 11.51 2.70
C ILE A 130 -19.58 10.80 1.56
N LYS A 131 -20.80 11.19 1.20
CA LYS A 131 -21.53 10.58 0.09
C LYS A 131 -20.82 10.77 -1.25
N VAL A 132 -20.24 11.95 -1.49
CA VAL A 132 -19.44 12.22 -2.70
C VAL A 132 -18.19 11.34 -2.69
N GLN A 133 -17.46 11.31 -1.57
CA GLN A 133 -16.25 10.49 -1.44
C GLN A 133 -16.57 8.99 -1.60
N SER A 134 -17.63 8.48 -0.97
CA SER A 134 -18.03 7.07 -1.08
C SER A 134 -18.46 6.70 -2.49
N SER A 135 -19.07 7.63 -3.24
CA SER A 135 -19.41 7.37 -4.65
C SER A 135 -18.19 7.27 -5.56
N GLN A 136 -17.04 7.77 -5.11
CA GLN A 136 -15.76 7.70 -5.83
C GLN A 136 -14.92 6.48 -5.42
N ILE A 137 -15.27 5.81 -4.31
CA ILE A 137 -14.59 4.62 -3.82
C ILE A 137 -15.43 3.41 -4.23
N GLY A 138 -14.98 2.70 -5.27
CA GLY A 138 -15.60 1.44 -5.70
C GLY A 138 -15.38 0.29 -4.71
N SER A 139 -16.07 -0.82 -4.93
CA SER A 139 -15.80 -2.08 -4.22
C SER A 139 -14.34 -2.49 -4.43
N SER A 140 -13.70 -3.00 -3.38
CA SER A 140 -12.37 -3.59 -3.46
C SER A 140 -12.37 -4.89 -4.29
N ALA A 141 -13.44 -5.68 -4.20
CA ALA A 141 -13.78 -6.71 -5.17
C ALA A 141 -14.50 -6.07 -6.38
N ASN A 142 -13.72 -5.35 -7.17
CA ASN A 142 -14.18 -4.61 -8.35
C ASN A 142 -14.57 -5.55 -9.53
N GLU A 143 -14.96 -4.99 -10.67
CA GLU A 143 -15.34 -5.77 -11.86
C GLU A 143 -14.23 -6.71 -12.34
N GLN A 144 -12.96 -6.29 -12.28
CA GLN A 144 -11.81 -7.12 -12.64
C GLN A 144 -11.74 -8.37 -11.76
N TRP A 145 -11.95 -8.24 -10.45
CA TRP A 145 -12.05 -9.39 -9.55
C TRP A 145 -13.26 -10.28 -9.87
N GLN A 146 -14.43 -9.69 -10.14
CA GLN A 146 -15.64 -10.45 -10.45
C GLN A 146 -15.48 -11.30 -11.73
N HIS A 147 -14.91 -10.71 -12.78
CA HIS A 147 -14.65 -11.42 -14.04
C HIS A 147 -13.57 -12.49 -13.89
N SER A 148 -12.47 -12.18 -13.21
CA SER A 148 -11.40 -13.15 -12.92
C SER A 148 -11.93 -14.34 -12.12
N MET A 149 -12.74 -14.09 -11.08
CA MET A 149 -13.28 -15.18 -10.24
C MET A 149 -14.37 -15.98 -10.94
N LYS A 150 -15.11 -15.38 -11.89
CA LYS A 150 -15.97 -16.13 -12.80
C LYS A 150 -15.15 -17.09 -13.66
N TRP A 151 -14.05 -16.60 -14.26
CA TRP A 151 -13.15 -17.45 -15.03
C TRP A 151 -12.59 -18.60 -14.17
N VAL A 152 -12.16 -18.32 -12.94
CA VAL A 152 -11.68 -19.35 -11.99
C VAL A 152 -12.74 -20.44 -11.79
N ARG A 153 -13.99 -20.09 -11.47
CA ARG A 153 -15.06 -21.08 -11.26
C ARG A 153 -15.32 -21.95 -12.50
N GLU A 154 -15.25 -21.36 -13.69
CA GLU A 154 -15.63 -22.00 -14.94
C GLU A 154 -14.48 -22.80 -15.60
N ASN A 155 -13.22 -22.54 -15.25
CA ASN A 155 -12.06 -23.08 -15.98
C ASN A 155 -11.04 -23.83 -15.11
N THR A 156 -11.30 -23.99 -13.81
CA THR A 156 -10.42 -24.74 -12.89
C THR A 156 -11.20 -25.81 -12.13
N GLU A 157 -10.53 -26.81 -11.60
CA GLU A 157 -11.16 -27.87 -10.80
C GLU A 157 -11.42 -27.40 -9.37
N ALA A 158 -12.49 -27.88 -8.72
CA ALA A 158 -12.89 -27.41 -7.38
C ALA A 158 -11.80 -27.55 -6.31
N ASN A 159 -10.88 -28.50 -6.46
CA ASN A 159 -9.77 -28.76 -5.54
C ASN A 159 -8.45 -28.08 -5.96
N ASP A 160 -8.44 -27.32 -7.06
CA ASP A 160 -7.24 -26.60 -7.48
C ASP A 160 -6.86 -25.52 -6.45
N VAL A 161 -5.63 -25.59 -5.96
CA VAL A 161 -5.14 -24.70 -4.89
C VAL A 161 -4.54 -23.44 -5.50
N PHE A 162 -5.02 -22.29 -5.03
CA PHE A 162 -4.51 -20.98 -5.42
C PHE A 162 -3.53 -20.43 -4.39
N VAL A 163 -2.46 -19.81 -4.90
CA VAL A 163 -1.54 -19.00 -4.09
C VAL A 163 -1.49 -17.57 -4.60
N HIS A 164 -1.44 -16.64 -3.66
CA HIS A 164 -1.43 -15.20 -3.86
C HIS A 164 -1.01 -14.52 -2.54
N TRP A 165 -0.91 -13.19 -2.51
CA TRP A 165 -0.76 -12.46 -1.25
C TRP A 165 -2.02 -12.56 -0.37
N TRP A 166 -1.89 -12.66 0.96
CA TRP A 166 -2.97 -13.06 1.85
C TRP A 166 -4.23 -12.19 1.78
N ASP A 167 -4.11 -10.91 1.40
CA ASP A 167 -5.23 -9.96 1.26
C ASP A 167 -6.42 -10.54 0.48
N TYR A 168 -6.15 -11.39 -0.51
CA TYR A 168 -7.15 -11.82 -1.49
C TYR A 168 -7.80 -13.18 -1.21
N GLY A 169 -7.37 -13.90 -0.15
CA GLY A 169 -7.79 -15.30 0.02
C GLY A 169 -9.29 -15.47 0.18
N TYR A 170 -9.95 -14.58 0.92
CA TYR A 170 -11.42 -14.62 1.05
C TYR A 170 -12.15 -14.35 -0.27
N TRP A 171 -11.57 -13.58 -1.19
CA TRP A 171 -12.17 -13.35 -2.50
C TRP A 171 -12.06 -14.59 -3.39
N VAL A 172 -10.91 -15.25 -3.39
CA VAL A 172 -10.73 -16.50 -4.13
C VAL A 172 -11.57 -17.63 -3.54
N GLN A 173 -11.66 -17.74 -2.22
CA GLN A 173 -12.50 -18.74 -1.55
C GLN A 173 -14.00 -18.49 -1.80
N TYR A 174 -14.48 -17.25 -1.63
CA TYR A 174 -15.91 -16.93 -1.72
C TYR A 174 -16.39 -16.78 -3.16
N MET A 175 -15.70 -15.96 -3.97
CA MET A 175 -16.08 -15.74 -5.36
C MET A 175 -15.51 -16.83 -6.25
N GLY A 176 -14.23 -17.19 -6.10
CA GLY A 176 -13.60 -18.22 -6.94
C GLY A 176 -14.02 -19.66 -6.59
N GLU A 177 -14.59 -19.89 -5.41
CA GLU A 177 -14.93 -21.24 -4.89
C GLU A 177 -13.73 -22.21 -4.94
N ARG A 178 -12.51 -21.72 -4.65
CA ARG A 178 -11.27 -22.53 -4.64
C ARG A 178 -10.53 -22.45 -3.33
N PRO A 179 -9.84 -23.54 -2.91
CA PRO A 179 -8.94 -23.51 -1.76
C PRO A 179 -7.75 -22.58 -2.02
N THR A 180 -7.24 -21.98 -0.95
CA THR A 180 -6.11 -21.04 -0.98
C THR A 180 -5.08 -21.41 0.07
N VAL A 181 -3.80 -21.09 -0.19
CA VAL A 181 -2.72 -21.33 0.77
C VAL A 181 -2.84 -20.39 1.99
N THR A 182 -3.20 -19.12 1.78
CA THR A 182 -3.36 -18.10 2.83
C THR A 182 -4.56 -17.22 2.56
N ASP A 183 -5.14 -16.62 3.62
CA ASP A 183 -6.27 -15.70 3.51
C ASP A 183 -6.21 -14.51 4.48
N GLY A 184 -7.21 -13.62 4.36
CA GLY A 184 -7.32 -12.38 5.12
C GLY A 184 -7.43 -12.56 6.65
N GLY A 185 -7.62 -13.78 7.12
CA GLY A 185 -7.63 -14.11 8.54
C GLY A 185 -6.25 -14.14 9.17
N HIS A 186 -5.19 -14.26 8.37
CA HIS A 186 -3.80 -14.41 8.85
C HIS A 186 -3.66 -15.49 9.92
N GLY A 187 -4.31 -16.64 9.71
CA GLY A 187 -4.28 -17.73 10.68
C GLY A 187 -2.86 -18.25 10.97
N ASN A 188 -1.92 -18.00 10.06
CA ASN A 188 -0.52 -18.38 10.20
C ASN A 188 0.43 -17.33 9.58
N GLY A 189 0.97 -16.43 10.40
CA GLY A 189 1.92 -15.40 9.95
C GLY A 189 3.25 -15.94 9.43
N TYR A 190 3.62 -17.19 9.74
CA TYR A 190 4.82 -17.81 9.16
C TYR A 190 4.60 -18.12 7.67
N TRP A 191 3.39 -18.48 7.24
CA TRP A 191 3.09 -18.67 5.82
C TRP A 191 3.10 -17.35 5.04
N ASP A 192 2.67 -16.24 5.66
CA ASP A 192 2.80 -14.91 5.08
C ASP A 192 4.28 -14.55 4.85
N HIS A 193 5.15 -14.91 5.81
CA HIS A 193 6.62 -14.80 5.64
C HIS A 193 7.12 -15.66 4.48
N LEU A 194 6.72 -16.92 4.39
CA LEU A 194 7.14 -17.81 3.31
C LEU A 194 6.70 -17.30 1.93
N ILE A 195 5.46 -16.82 1.79
CA ILE A 195 4.95 -16.24 0.55
C ILE A 195 5.72 -14.97 0.20
N GLY A 196 5.92 -14.07 1.16
CA GLY A 196 6.70 -12.85 0.94
C GLY A 196 8.12 -13.16 0.47
N ARG A 197 8.82 -14.06 1.17
CA ARG A 197 10.25 -14.38 0.95
C ARG A 197 10.52 -15.28 -0.25
N TYR A 198 9.86 -16.44 -0.27
CA TYR A 198 10.20 -17.56 -1.14
C TYR A 198 9.32 -17.64 -2.38
N LEU A 199 8.21 -16.88 -2.43
CA LEU A 199 7.36 -16.77 -3.62
C LEU A 199 7.48 -15.41 -4.29
N LEU A 200 7.03 -14.32 -3.64
CA LEU A 200 6.85 -13.02 -4.30
C LEU A 200 8.17 -12.27 -4.55
N THR A 201 9.06 -12.26 -3.54
CA THR A 201 10.32 -11.47 -3.60
C THR A 201 11.56 -12.30 -3.90
N THR A 202 11.42 -13.63 -4.10
CA THR A 202 12.59 -14.48 -4.37
C THR A 202 13.23 -14.15 -5.72
N PRO A 203 14.55 -13.96 -5.78
CA PRO A 203 15.29 -13.87 -7.03
C PRO A 203 15.60 -15.25 -7.61
N TYR A 204 15.18 -16.34 -6.96
CA TYR A 204 15.49 -17.72 -7.31
C TYR A 204 14.22 -18.46 -7.72
N PRO A 205 14.00 -18.71 -9.03
CA PRO A 205 12.82 -19.42 -9.54
C PRO A 205 12.60 -20.78 -8.89
N GLU A 206 13.67 -21.54 -8.66
CA GLU A 206 13.64 -22.87 -8.07
C GLU A 206 13.04 -22.87 -6.65
N THR A 207 13.25 -21.81 -5.90
CA THR A 207 12.71 -21.66 -4.54
C THR A 207 11.20 -21.42 -4.58
N ALA A 208 10.72 -20.54 -5.47
CA ALA A 208 9.29 -20.33 -5.69
C ALA A 208 8.59 -21.60 -6.19
N LEU A 209 9.21 -22.28 -7.15
CA LEU A 209 8.69 -23.53 -7.70
C LEU A 209 8.68 -24.65 -6.64
N SER A 210 9.70 -24.74 -5.79
CA SER A 210 9.75 -25.69 -4.68
C SER A 210 8.66 -25.43 -3.65
N PHE A 211 8.45 -24.16 -3.27
CA PHE A 211 7.37 -23.74 -2.38
C PHE A 211 5.99 -24.12 -2.95
N MET A 212 5.70 -23.73 -4.20
CA MET A 212 4.43 -24.06 -4.85
C MET A 212 4.21 -25.58 -4.95
N LYS A 213 5.27 -26.34 -5.28
CA LYS A 213 5.20 -27.81 -5.36
C LYS A 213 4.94 -28.45 -4.00
N ALA A 214 5.58 -27.97 -2.94
CA ALA A 214 5.38 -28.48 -1.58
C ALA A 214 3.97 -28.18 -1.03
N GLN A 215 3.39 -27.05 -1.43
CA GLN A 215 2.04 -26.61 -1.04
C GLN A 215 0.92 -27.13 -1.97
N ASN A 216 1.24 -28.02 -2.92
CA ASN A 216 0.31 -28.54 -3.93
C ASN A 216 -0.46 -27.44 -4.69
N VAL A 217 0.22 -26.33 -5.00
CA VAL A 217 -0.38 -25.19 -5.72
C VAL A 217 -0.66 -25.56 -7.17
N SER A 218 -1.90 -25.36 -7.61
CA SER A 218 -2.31 -25.47 -9.02
C SER A 218 -2.16 -24.13 -9.76
N TYR A 219 -2.47 -23.01 -9.10
CA TYR A 219 -2.48 -21.68 -9.70
C TYR A 219 -1.81 -20.62 -8.85
N LEU A 220 -1.01 -19.77 -9.50
CA LEU A 220 -0.51 -18.51 -8.97
C LEU A 220 -1.41 -17.37 -9.45
N LEU A 221 -1.87 -16.53 -8.53
CA LEU A 221 -2.61 -15.31 -8.84
C LEU A 221 -1.84 -14.09 -8.32
N ILE A 222 -1.71 -13.06 -9.14
CA ILE A 222 -1.13 -11.77 -8.74
C ILE A 222 -2.08 -10.64 -9.16
N ASP A 223 -2.39 -9.78 -8.19
CA ASP A 223 -3.25 -8.61 -8.32
C ASP A 223 -2.40 -7.35 -8.57
N PRO A 224 -2.87 -6.37 -9.38
CA PRO A 224 -2.12 -5.14 -9.66
C PRO A 224 -1.76 -4.31 -8.42
N THR A 225 -2.54 -4.41 -7.34
CA THR A 225 -2.23 -3.70 -6.09
C THR A 225 -1.01 -4.29 -5.36
N ASP A 226 -0.54 -5.48 -5.73
CA ASP A 226 0.71 -6.06 -5.20
C ASP A 226 1.92 -5.17 -5.51
N LEU A 227 1.91 -4.41 -6.60
CA LEU A 227 2.98 -3.45 -6.90
C LEU A 227 3.07 -2.35 -5.83
N GLY A 228 1.92 -1.84 -5.38
CA GLY A 228 1.85 -0.85 -4.30
C GLY A 228 2.09 -1.44 -2.91
N LYS A 229 1.88 -2.76 -2.74
CA LYS A 229 2.08 -3.50 -1.49
C LYS A 229 3.49 -4.12 -1.39
N TYR A 230 4.37 -3.89 -2.35
CA TYR A 230 5.71 -4.51 -2.37
C TYR A 230 6.50 -4.30 -1.08
N SER A 231 6.43 -3.11 -0.49
CA SER A 231 7.09 -2.83 0.79
C SER A 231 6.54 -3.65 1.96
N ALA A 232 5.26 -4.02 1.94
CA ALA A 232 4.64 -4.79 3.00
C ALA A 232 5.11 -6.25 2.97
N TYR A 233 4.93 -6.95 1.85
CA TYR A 233 5.32 -8.35 1.76
C TYR A 233 6.83 -8.56 1.69
N SER A 234 7.60 -7.60 1.16
CA SER A 234 9.06 -7.66 1.24
C SER A 234 9.58 -7.41 2.65
N SER A 235 8.95 -6.52 3.43
CA SER A 235 9.27 -6.36 4.86
C SER A 235 8.96 -7.63 5.63
N ILE A 236 7.80 -8.25 5.40
CA ILE A 236 7.41 -9.51 6.06
C ILE A 236 8.33 -10.65 5.65
N GLY A 237 8.72 -10.73 4.37
CA GLY A 237 9.63 -11.75 3.83
C GLY A 237 11.12 -11.52 4.14
N SER A 238 11.48 -10.42 4.79
CA SER A 238 12.88 -10.12 5.12
C SER A 238 13.43 -11.00 6.25
N ASN A 239 14.75 -11.02 6.39
CA ASN A 239 15.44 -11.57 7.54
C ASN A 239 15.15 -10.75 8.83
N VAL A 240 15.73 -11.16 9.96
CA VAL A 240 15.58 -10.48 11.26
C VAL A 240 15.98 -9.00 11.23
N LYS A 241 16.94 -8.61 10.38
CA LYS A 241 17.42 -7.23 10.25
C LYS A 241 16.55 -6.36 9.34
N GLY A 242 15.75 -6.98 8.47
CA GLY A 242 14.94 -6.27 7.48
C GLY A 242 15.72 -5.74 6.28
N ASP A 243 16.98 -6.13 6.09
CA ASP A 243 17.90 -5.49 5.15
C ASP A 243 18.10 -6.25 3.82
N ASP A 244 17.63 -7.49 3.71
CA ASP A 244 17.91 -8.36 2.57
C ASP A 244 16.83 -8.31 1.48
N ARG A 245 15.53 -8.32 1.85
CA ARG A 245 14.40 -8.32 0.91
C ARG A 245 13.67 -7.00 0.83
N PHE A 246 13.62 -6.24 1.93
CA PHE A 246 12.85 -5.01 1.99
C PHE A 246 13.17 -4.09 0.81
N SER A 247 12.13 -3.70 0.09
CA SER A 247 12.18 -2.85 -1.09
C SER A 247 10.80 -2.31 -1.44
N PHE A 248 10.70 -1.51 -2.49
CA PHE A 248 9.50 -0.91 -3.02
C PHE A 248 9.67 -0.71 -4.54
N ILE A 249 8.57 -0.38 -5.23
CA ILE A 249 8.55 -0.20 -6.69
C ILE A 249 8.27 1.27 -7.03
N PRO A 250 9.29 2.11 -7.23
CA PRO A 250 9.11 3.50 -7.66
C PRO A 250 8.52 3.61 -9.05
N THR A 251 7.65 4.62 -9.25
CA THR A 251 7.13 4.99 -10.56
C THR A 251 7.51 6.43 -10.87
N MET A 252 8.25 6.65 -11.95
CA MET A 252 8.75 7.96 -12.34
C MET A 252 7.99 8.46 -13.57
N ILE A 253 7.67 9.75 -13.58
CA ILE A 253 6.89 10.39 -14.65
C ILE A 253 7.79 11.26 -15.51
N SER A 254 7.62 11.17 -16.83
CA SER A 254 8.39 11.94 -17.79
C SER A 254 8.09 13.42 -17.65
N SER A 255 9.14 14.24 -17.54
CA SER A 255 9.03 15.69 -17.48
C SER A 255 9.07 16.28 -18.88
N LYS A 256 7.92 16.77 -19.36
CA LYS A 256 7.85 17.45 -20.67
C LYS A 256 8.75 18.69 -20.76
N SER A 257 8.97 19.40 -19.65
CA SER A 257 9.84 20.60 -19.63
C SER A 257 11.33 20.27 -19.65
N GLN A 258 11.73 19.04 -19.34
CA GLN A 258 13.11 18.57 -19.39
C GLN A 258 13.40 17.67 -20.60
N MET A 259 12.41 17.45 -21.46
CA MET A 259 12.57 16.70 -22.70
C MET A 259 13.43 17.48 -23.68
N GLN A 260 14.41 16.82 -24.29
CA GLN A 260 15.30 17.43 -25.27
C GLN A 260 15.23 16.67 -26.59
N GLU A 261 14.89 17.38 -27.66
CA GLU A 261 15.03 16.86 -29.02
C GLU A 261 16.49 16.98 -29.47
N THR A 262 17.03 15.89 -30.01
CA THR A 262 18.35 15.83 -30.61
C THR A 262 18.21 15.64 -32.11
N LYS A 263 19.29 15.81 -32.87
CA LYS A 263 19.28 15.66 -34.34
C LYS A 263 18.71 14.31 -34.81
N ASN A 264 18.90 13.24 -34.02
CA ASN A 264 18.57 11.87 -34.40
C ASN A 264 17.59 11.20 -33.41
N GLY A 265 17.05 11.92 -32.43
CA GLY A 265 16.40 11.25 -31.29
C GLY A 265 15.84 12.17 -30.22
N ILE A 266 15.37 11.57 -29.12
CA ILE A 266 14.78 12.29 -27.98
C ILE A 266 15.44 11.80 -26.69
N ILE A 267 15.80 12.74 -25.81
CA ILE A 267 16.20 12.48 -24.43
C ILE A 267 15.02 12.81 -23.52
N ARG A 268 14.55 11.81 -22.76
CA ARG A 268 13.50 11.95 -21.75
C ARG A 268 14.11 11.87 -20.36
N VAL A 269 13.69 12.79 -19.49
CA VAL A 269 13.99 12.75 -18.05
C VAL A 269 12.73 12.37 -17.29
N TYR A 270 12.83 11.39 -16.40
CA TYR A 270 11.75 10.93 -15.55
C TYR A 270 12.04 11.35 -14.11
N GLN A 271 11.05 12.00 -13.50
CA GLN A 271 11.19 12.59 -12.17
C GLN A 271 11.15 11.51 -11.09
N GLY A 272 12.21 11.47 -10.27
CA GLY A 272 12.31 10.63 -9.08
C GLY A 272 11.93 11.40 -7.81
N GLY A 273 12.69 11.18 -6.75
CA GLY A 273 12.38 11.63 -5.38
C GLY A 273 12.21 10.47 -4.40
N TYR A 274 12.90 9.36 -4.66
CA TYR A 274 12.79 8.13 -3.88
C TYR A 274 14.08 7.90 -3.08
N GLY A 275 13.96 7.29 -1.90
CA GLY A 275 15.12 6.73 -1.19
C GLY A 275 15.70 5.53 -1.94
N LEU A 276 16.83 5.03 -1.45
CA LEU A 276 17.32 3.71 -1.86
C LEU A 276 16.74 2.62 -0.98
N ASP A 277 16.64 1.42 -1.53
CA ASP A 277 16.27 0.18 -0.84
C ASP A 277 17.48 -0.70 -0.52
N GLY A 278 18.70 -0.25 -0.85
CA GLY A 278 19.94 -0.92 -0.50
C GLY A 278 21.15 -0.10 -0.96
N ASP A 279 22.32 -0.49 -0.48
CA ASP A 279 23.57 0.13 -0.90
C ASP A 279 23.86 -0.17 -2.38
N ILE A 280 24.35 0.82 -3.12
CA ILE A 280 24.78 0.65 -4.51
C ILE A 280 26.30 0.62 -4.54
N LEU A 281 26.83 -0.50 -5.03
CA LEU A 281 28.24 -0.70 -5.35
C LEU A 281 28.37 -0.77 -6.86
N TYR A 282 29.06 0.20 -7.45
CA TYR A 282 29.29 0.24 -8.89
C TYR A 282 30.77 0.51 -9.17
N GLU A 283 31.34 -0.21 -10.13
CA GLU A 283 32.73 -0.05 -10.53
C GLU A 283 32.78 0.26 -12.03
N GLU A 284 33.42 1.38 -12.36
CA GLU A 284 33.60 1.84 -13.74
C GLU A 284 35.07 2.27 -13.89
N ASP A 285 35.77 1.70 -14.86
CA ASP A 285 37.17 2.00 -15.17
C ASP A 285 38.12 1.99 -13.95
N GLY A 286 37.91 1.06 -13.01
CA GLY A 286 38.70 0.91 -11.78
C GLY A 286 38.35 1.90 -10.67
N LYS A 287 37.38 2.79 -10.90
CA LYS A 287 36.82 3.69 -9.87
C LYS A 287 35.60 3.04 -9.23
N LYS A 288 35.67 2.82 -7.92
CA LYS A 288 34.54 2.33 -7.13
C LYS A 288 33.67 3.49 -6.66
N ILE A 289 32.40 3.42 -7.00
CA ILE A 289 31.33 4.30 -6.54
C ILE A 289 30.53 3.52 -5.49
N PHE A 290 30.42 4.10 -4.30
CA PHE A 290 29.60 3.57 -3.22
C PHE A 290 28.55 4.60 -2.83
N LEU A 291 27.28 4.21 -2.91
CA LEU A 291 26.15 5.03 -2.50
C LEU A 291 25.44 4.33 -1.34
N PRO A 292 25.58 4.82 -0.09
CA PRO A 292 24.93 4.23 1.07
C PRO A 292 23.43 4.52 1.07
N MET A 293 22.62 3.54 1.50
CA MET A 293 21.17 3.63 1.51
C MET A 293 20.62 4.85 2.27
N GLU A 294 21.14 5.15 3.47
CA GLU A 294 20.57 6.14 4.39
C GLU A 294 20.69 7.60 3.91
N ASN A 295 21.73 7.92 3.13
CA ASN A 295 22.06 9.30 2.72
C ASN A 295 22.05 9.48 1.19
N SER A 296 21.49 8.52 0.47
CA SER A 296 21.39 8.57 -0.98
C SER A 296 19.93 8.44 -1.42
N GLY A 297 19.63 9.00 -2.58
CA GLY A 297 18.31 8.88 -3.19
C GLY A 297 18.38 8.86 -4.70
N ILE A 298 17.26 8.51 -5.33
CA ILE A 298 17.08 8.52 -6.77
C ILE A 298 16.42 9.84 -7.15
N ALA A 299 17.16 10.73 -7.82
CA ALA A 299 16.62 11.98 -8.35
C ALA A 299 15.78 11.78 -9.61
N GLY A 300 16.11 10.76 -10.41
CA GLY A 300 15.36 10.44 -11.62
C GLY A 300 16.08 9.47 -12.54
N ALA A 301 15.48 9.26 -13.71
CA ALA A 301 16.03 8.42 -14.76
C ALA A 301 16.14 9.20 -16.07
N ILE A 302 17.16 8.91 -16.86
CA ILE A 302 17.41 9.51 -18.18
C ILE A 302 17.36 8.37 -19.20
N VAL A 303 16.47 8.51 -20.18
CA VAL A 303 16.31 7.55 -21.27
C VAL A 303 16.47 8.29 -22.59
N GLU A 304 17.41 7.83 -23.41
CA GLU A 304 17.64 8.37 -24.74
C GLU A 304 17.22 7.35 -25.80
N LYS A 305 16.53 7.83 -26.83
CA LYS A 305 16.14 7.05 -28.00
C LYS A 305 16.72 7.71 -29.24
N GLU A 306 17.61 7.02 -29.95
CA GLU A 306 18.25 7.48 -31.17
C GLU A 306 17.87 6.56 -32.35
N ASN A 307 17.37 7.14 -33.45
CA ASN A 307 16.91 6.41 -34.64
C ASN A 307 15.94 5.26 -34.31
N GLY A 308 15.09 5.47 -33.30
CA GLY A 308 14.11 4.49 -32.83
C GLY A 308 14.65 3.42 -31.87
N LYS A 309 15.96 3.39 -31.57
CA LYS A 309 16.59 2.43 -30.64
C LYS A 309 16.90 3.09 -29.30
N PHE A 310 16.64 2.38 -28.21
CA PHE A 310 17.01 2.83 -26.87
C PHE A 310 18.52 2.72 -26.65
N LYS A 311 19.13 3.79 -26.12
CA LYS A 311 20.45 3.72 -25.49
C LYS A 311 20.33 3.20 -24.07
N GLN A 312 21.47 2.87 -23.48
CA GLN A 312 21.54 2.42 -22.11
C GLN A 312 20.95 3.50 -21.18
N PRO A 313 19.91 3.17 -20.39
CA PRO A 313 19.30 4.14 -19.50
C PRO A 313 20.21 4.43 -18.30
N ILE A 314 20.14 5.66 -17.82
CA ILE A 314 20.97 6.15 -16.71
C ILE A 314 20.06 6.52 -15.54
N ILE A 315 20.45 6.12 -14.33
CA ILE A 315 19.83 6.62 -13.10
C ILE A 315 20.69 7.73 -12.52
N ALA A 316 20.04 8.86 -12.22
CA ALA A 316 20.63 9.96 -11.50
C ALA A 316 20.39 9.75 -10.00
N TYR A 317 21.43 9.33 -9.29
CA TYR A 317 21.45 9.28 -7.84
C TYR A 317 21.90 10.63 -7.27
N VAL A 318 21.48 10.93 -6.04
CA VAL A 318 21.99 12.07 -5.27
C VAL A 318 22.59 11.54 -3.99
N TYR A 319 23.85 11.90 -3.73
CA TYR A 319 24.57 11.54 -2.52
C TYR A 319 25.30 12.78 -1.99
N ASN A 320 25.02 13.16 -0.74
CA ASN A 320 25.58 14.37 -0.09
C ASN A 320 25.45 15.65 -0.96
N GLY A 321 24.32 15.80 -1.65
CA GLY A 321 24.04 16.96 -2.52
C GLY A 321 24.69 16.90 -3.90
N ASN A 322 25.49 15.89 -4.21
CA ASN A 322 26.10 15.70 -5.53
C ASN A 322 25.32 14.66 -6.34
N GLN A 323 25.10 14.94 -7.62
CA GLN A 323 24.49 14.00 -8.55
C GLN A 323 25.54 12.99 -9.04
N VAL A 324 25.18 11.71 -9.01
CA VAL A 324 25.99 10.58 -9.51
C VAL A 324 25.15 9.80 -10.51
N ASN A 325 25.59 9.76 -11.76
CA ASN A 325 24.89 9.06 -12.82
C ASN A 325 25.47 7.67 -12.99
N ILE A 326 24.63 6.64 -12.92
CA ILE A 326 25.05 5.25 -13.07
C ILE A 326 24.19 4.57 -14.14
N PRO A 327 24.79 3.88 -15.12
CA PRO A 327 24.05 3.16 -16.14
C PRO A 327 23.38 1.91 -15.57
N MET A 328 22.17 1.61 -16.05
CA MET A 328 21.46 0.38 -15.71
C MET A 328 21.66 -0.71 -16.76
N ARG A 329 21.57 -1.96 -16.31
CA ARG A 329 21.72 -3.11 -17.20
C ARG A 329 20.49 -3.41 -18.05
N TYR A 330 19.27 -3.20 -17.54
CA TYR A 330 18.05 -3.64 -18.22
C TYR A 330 17.10 -2.50 -18.56
N LEU A 331 16.48 -2.60 -19.74
CA LEU A 331 15.32 -1.81 -20.13
C LEU A 331 14.26 -2.76 -20.68
N TYR A 332 13.02 -2.63 -20.22
CA TYR A 332 11.88 -3.39 -20.73
C TYR A 332 10.85 -2.44 -21.34
N TYR A 333 10.46 -2.71 -22.58
CA TYR A 333 9.49 -1.93 -23.32
C TYR A 333 8.78 -2.80 -24.37
N ASN A 334 7.46 -2.72 -24.43
CA ASN A 334 6.61 -3.44 -25.40
C ASN A 334 6.97 -4.93 -25.57
N GLY A 335 7.09 -5.67 -24.45
CA GLY A 335 7.37 -7.11 -24.49
C GLY A 335 8.84 -7.47 -24.75
N THR A 336 9.72 -6.49 -24.94
CA THR A 336 11.13 -6.71 -25.26
C THR A 336 12.02 -6.26 -24.12
N ILE A 337 12.92 -7.14 -23.69
CA ILE A 337 14.01 -6.81 -22.75
C ILE A 337 15.28 -6.48 -23.53
N TYR A 338 15.91 -5.37 -23.17
CA TYR A 338 17.22 -4.94 -23.63
C TYR A 338 18.21 -5.17 -22.49
N ASP A 339 19.18 -6.07 -22.70
CA ASP A 339 20.28 -6.33 -21.76
C ASP A 339 21.57 -5.70 -22.29
N PHE A 340 21.98 -4.59 -21.68
CA PHE A 340 23.17 -3.81 -22.06
C PHE A 340 24.49 -4.43 -21.57
N LYS A 341 24.43 -5.57 -20.85
CA LYS A 341 25.58 -6.37 -20.35
C LYS A 341 26.47 -5.73 -19.27
N ASN A 342 26.42 -4.41 -19.10
CA ASN A 342 27.12 -3.68 -18.05
C ASN A 342 26.14 -2.78 -17.27
N GLY A 343 26.64 -2.08 -16.25
CA GLY A 343 25.82 -1.27 -15.35
C GLY A 343 25.40 -2.00 -14.08
N THR A 344 24.59 -1.35 -13.25
CA THR A 344 24.02 -1.99 -12.05
C THR A 344 23.03 -3.07 -12.45
N ASN A 345 22.90 -4.13 -11.63
CA ASN A 345 21.87 -5.17 -11.80
C ASN A 345 20.48 -4.60 -11.46
N SER A 346 20.00 -3.66 -12.26
CA SER A 346 18.73 -2.97 -12.09
C SER A 346 18.15 -2.69 -13.47
N GLY A 347 16.87 -2.34 -13.52
CA GLY A 347 16.22 -2.05 -14.78
C GLY A 347 15.09 -1.04 -14.69
N ILE A 348 14.62 -0.63 -15.85
CA ILE A 348 13.40 0.17 -15.99
C ILE A 348 12.39 -0.54 -16.88
N TYR A 349 11.11 -0.40 -16.53
CA TYR A 349 10.01 -0.76 -17.39
C TYR A 349 9.28 0.52 -17.80
N ILE A 350 9.39 0.90 -19.07
CA ILE A 350 8.68 2.05 -19.64
C ILE A 350 7.22 1.66 -19.90
N ILE A 351 6.30 2.45 -19.34
CA ILE A 351 4.85 2.26 -19.48
C ILE A 351 4.17 3.56 -19.95
N PRO A 352 3.01 3.46 -20.62
CA PRO A 352 2.27 4.66 -21.02
C PRO A 352 1.76 5.46 -19.81
N GLN A 353 1.68 6.77 -19.99
CA GLN A 353 1.04 7.68 -19.05
C GLN A 353 -0.22 8.27 -19.68
N ILE A 354 -1.31 8.24 -18.92
CA ILE A 354 -2.55 8.92 -19.27
C ILE A 354 -2.69 10.14 -18.37
N SER A 355 -2.84 11.31 -18.99
CA SER A 355 -2.98 12.58 -18.28
C SER A 355 -4.15 13.39 -18.83
N GLN A 356 -4.79 14.17 -17.97
CA GLN A 356 -5.85 15.09 -18.38
C GLN A 356 -5.23 16.47 -18.64
N VAL A 357 -5.27 16.92 -19.89
CA VAL A 357 -4.78 18.22 -20.33
C VAL A 357 -5.95 18.97 -20.97
N ASN A 358 -6.30 20.14 -20.44
CA ASN A 358 -7.42 20.96 -20.95
C ASN A 358 -8.74 20.19 -21.10
N ASN A 359 -9.10 19.37 -20.10
CA ASN A 359 -10.28 18.48 -20.11
C ASN A 359 -10.28 17.38 -21.20
N ALA A 360 -9.20 17.20 -21.95
CA ALA A 360 -9.01 16.07 -22.84
C ALA A 360 -8.01 15.08 -22.23
N LEU A 361 -8.22 13.78 -22.48
CA LEU A 361 -7.25 12.75 -22.14
C LEU A 361 -6.14 12.73 -23.20
N GLN A 362 -4.89 12.70 -22.75
CA GLN A 362 -3.72 12.54 -23.60
C GLN A 362 -2.93 11.30 -23.17
N LEU A 363 -2.62 10.46 -24.15
CA LEU A 363 -1.75 9.29 -24.01
C LEU A 363 -0.32 9.65 -24.43
N ASP A 364 0.64 9.38 -23.55
CA ASP A 364 2.07 9.36 -23.87
C ASP A 364 2.61 7.94 -23.64
N GLU A 365 2.91 7.23 -24.73
CA GLU A 365 3.34 5.81 -24.73
C GLU A 365 4.63 5.56 -23.92
N GLU A 366 5.43 6.59 -23.71
CA GLU A 366 6.68 6.54 -22.95
C GLU A 366 6.64 7.53 -21.77
N GLY A 367 5.43 7.93 -21.33
CA GLY A 367 5.25 9.00 -20.35
C GLY A 367 5.57 8.62 -18.91
N ALA A 368 5.70 7.33 -18.60
CA ALA A 368 6.06 6.85 -17.27
C ALA A 368 7.05 5.68 -17.33
N LEU A 369 7.73 5.41 -16.23
CA LEU A 369 8.51 4.19 -16.05
C LEU A 369 8.45 3.68 -14.63
N ILE A 370 8.67 2.39 -14.48
CA ILE A 370 8.83 1.69 -13.21
C ILE A 370 10.32 1.41 -13.03
N TYR A 371 10.89 1.80 -11.90
CA TYR A 371 12.26 1.46 -11.53
C TYR A 371 12.29 0.13 -10.77
N LEU A 372 13.13 -0.79 -11.23
CA LEU A 372 13.35 -2.10 -10.64
C LEU A 372 14.78 -2.15 -10.09
N SER A 373 14.91 -2.04 -8.77
CA SER A 373 16.20 -2.06 -8.08
C SER A 373 16.87 -3.45 -8.18
N PRO A 374 18.13 -3.59 -7.71
CA PRO A 374 18.77 -4.90 -7.61
C PRO A 374 18.04 -5.94 -6.76
N LYS A 375 17.22 -5.52 -5.80
CA LYS A 375 16.39 -6.42 -5.00
C LYS A 375 15.11 -6.85 -5.72
N VAL A 376 14.61 -6.03 -6.64
CA VAL A 376 13.32 -6.23 -7.29
C VAL A 376 13.46 -6.89 -8.65
N ILE A 377 14.45 -6.50 -9.47
CA ILE A 377 14.53 -6.90 -10.89
C ILE A 377 14.43 -8.41 -11.09
N ASP A 378 15.01 -9.18 -10.19
CA ASP A 378 15.07 -10.64 -10.26
C ASP A 378 13.90 -11.34 -9.55
N SER A 379 13.07 -10.59 -8.81
CA SER A 379 11.94 -11.14 -8.07
C SER A 379 10.87 -11.76 -8.98
N LEU A 380 10.09 -12.71 -8.46
CA LEU A 380 8.96 -13.30 -9.18
C LEU A 380 7.98 -12.24 -9.68
N VAL A 381 7.64 -11.24 -8.86
CA VAL A 381 6.73 -10.15 -9.26
C VAL A 381 7.28 -9.37 -10.46
N ALA A 382 8.58 -9.07 -10.48
CA ALA A 382 9.17 -8.35 -11.61
C ALA A 382 9.28 -9.24 -12.87
N GLN A 383 9.85 -10.44 -12.73
CA GLN A 383 10.09 -11.32 -13.86
C GLN A 383 8.78 -11.84 -14.44
N VAL A 384 7.87 -12.37 -13.61
CA VAL A 384 6.65 -13.05 -14.08
C VAL A 384 5.51 -12.07 -14.28
N TYR A 385 5.15 -11.26 -13.27
CA TYR A 385 3.96 -10.40 -13.35
C TYR A 385 4.15 -9.18 -14.26
N LEU A 386 5.25 -8.43 -14.08
CA LEU A 386 5.51 -7.22 -14.88
C LEU A 386 6.03 -7.53 -16.29
N MET A 387 6.96 -8.48 -16.43
CA MET A 387 7.72 -8.66 -17.67
C MET A 387 7.44 -9.97 -18.44
N ASN A 388 6.55 -10.83 -17.94
CA ASN A 388 6.18 -12.11 -18.58
C ASN A 388 7.38 -13.05 -18.86
N ASP A 389 8.25 -13.23 -17.86
CA ASP A 389 9.46 -14.06 -17.85
C ASP A 389 10.39 -13.84 -19.05
N PRO A 390 10.88 -12.60 -19.26
CA PRO A 390 11.59 -12.23 -20.48
C PRO A 390 12.94 -12.94 -20.62
N LEU A 391 13.53 -13.36 -19.49
CA LEU A 391 14.78 -14.09 -19.40
C LEU A 391 14.58 -15.62 -19.36
N LYS A 392 13.33 -16.10 -19.48
CA LYS A 392 12.95 -17.53 -19.45
C LYS A 392 13.47 -18.25 -18.22
N ARG A 393 13.43 -17.60 -17.06
CA ARG A 393 13.92 -18.15 -15.79
C ARG A 393 12.99 -19.20 -15.21
N TYR A 394 11.70 -19.10 -15.50
CA TYR A 394 10.67 -20.06 -15.06
C TYR A 394 10.39 -21.15 -16.11
N ASN A 395 10.99 -21.09 -17.31
CA ASN A 395 11.03 -22.18 -18.31
C ASN A 395 9.69 -22.92 -18.54
N ASN A 396 8.58 -22.17 -18.66
CA ASN A 396 7.21 -22.66 -18.80
C ASN A 396 6.63 -23.42 -17.58
N SER A 397 7.33 -23.45 -16.43
CA SER A 397 6.74 -23.94 -15.18
C SER A 397 5.63 -23.03 -14.64
N LEU A 398 5.50 -21.82 -15.17
CA LEU A 398 4.35 -20.95 -14.98
C LEU A 398 3.79 -20.58 -16.36
N LYS A 399 2.55 -20.97 -16.63
CA LYS A 399 1.88 -20.67 -17.91
C LYS A 399 0.70 -19.75 -17.63
N LEU A 400 0.68 -18.58 -18.28
CA LEU A 400 -0.41 -17.63 -18.13
C LEU A 400 -1.69 -18.23 -18.75
N GLU A 401 -2.71 -18.47 -17.92
CA GLU A 401 -4.00 -19.01 -18.38
C GLU A 401 -5.06 -17.91 -18.50
N HIS A 402 -4.96 -16.87 -17.66
CA HIS A 402 -5.92 -15.78 -17.65
C HIS A 402 -5.27 -14.45 -17.27
N SER A 403 -5.71 -13.38 -17.93
CA SER A 403 -5.29 -12.00 -17.66
C SER A 403 -6.50 -11.08 -17.84
N GLU A 404 -7.05 -10.60 -16.74
CA GLU A 404 -8.20 -9.71 -16.74
C GLU A 404 -7.74 -8.25 -16.74
N PRO A 405 -8.02 -7.45 -17.79
CA PRO A 405 -7.54 -6.07 -17.89
C PRO A 405 -8.14 -5.17 -16.81
N ASP A 406 -7.46 -4.05 -16.51
CA ASP A 406 -8.04 -2.99 -15.66
C ASP A 406 -9.34 -2.48 -16.32
N PRO A 407 -10.45 -2.31 -15.57
CA PRO A 407 -11.73 -1.89 -16.15
C PRO A 407 -11.66 -0.53 -16.89
N LEU A 408 -10.80 0.38 -16.45
CA LEU A 408 -10.59 1.66 -17.14
C LEU A 408 -9.87 1.47 -18.47
N LYS A 409 -8.99 0.48 -18.62
CA LYS A 409 -8.38 0.15 -19.91
C LYS A 409 -9.47 -0.22 -20.91
N THR A 410 -10.36 -1.15 -20.54
CA THR A 410 -11.48 -1.59 -21.38
C THR A 410 -12.40 -0.42 -21.74
N TYR A 411 -12.70 0.44 -20.77
CA TYR A 411 -13.49 1.65 -21.00
C TYR A 411 -12.80 2.61 -22.00
N LEU A 412 -11.52 2.92 -21.80
CA LEU A 412 -10.79 3.86 -22.64
C LEU A 412 -10.61 3.33 -24.07
N GLU A 413 -10.31 2.04 -24.24
CA GLU A 413 -10.20 1.40 -25.56
C GLU A 413 -11.54 1.46 -26.31
N MET A 414 -12.66 1.25 -25.61
CA MET A 414 -14.00 1.27 -26.20
C MET A 414 -14.48 2.67 -26.59
N TYR A 415 -14.27 3.67 -25.72
CA TYR A 415 -14.90 5.00 -25.87
C TYR A 415 -13.95 6.09 -26.37
N SER A 416 -12.63 5.91 -26.26
CA SER A 416 -11.65 6.92 -26.69
C SER A 416 -10.74 6.46 -27.83
N THR A 417 -10.90 5.22 -28.34
CA THR A 417 -10.06 4.58 -29.37
C THR A 417 -8.56 4.52 -29.03
N MET A 418 -8.18 4.84 -27.80
CA MET A 418 -6.80 4.75 -27.31
C MET A 418 -6.45 3.29 -27.08
N LYS A 419 -5.43 2.78 -27.78
CA LYS A 419 -4.85 1.46 -27.50
C LYS A 419 -3.84 1.64 -26.37
N ILE A 420 -4.08 1.00 -25.23
CA ILE A 420 -3.25 1.18 -24.04
C ILE A 420 -2.54 -0.13 -23.77
N ASN A 421 -1.27 -0.06 -23.36
CA ASN A 421 -0.56 -1.24 -22.92
C ASN A 421 -1.22 -1.87 -21.68
N GLU A 422 -0.85 -3.11 -21.40
CA GLU A 422 -1.32 -3.87 -20.24
C GLU A 422 -1.12 -3.11 -18.92
N PHE A 423 0.07 -2.53 -18.73
CA PHE A 423 0.39 -1.65 -17.61
C PHE A 423 0.45 -0.20 -18.07
N PHE A 424 -0.12 0.70 -17.27
CA PHE A 424 -0.13 2.13 -17.56
C PHE A 424 -0.24 2.95 -16.28
N TYR A 425 0.10 4.24 -16.35
CA TYR A 425 -0.01 5.17 -15.23
C TYR A 425 -1.21 6.11 -15.38
N LEU A 426 -2.08 6.12 -14.37
CA LEU A 426 -3.16 7.09 -14.21
C LEU A 426 -3.45 7.31 -12.71
N GLY A 427 -2.78 8.31 -12.12
CA GLY A 427 -2.84 8.57 -10.67
C GLY A 427 -2.22 7.46 -9.81
N GLY A 428 -1.47 6.55 -10.43
CA GLY A 428 -0.94 5.31 -9.87
C GLY A 428 -0.72 4.28 -10.98
N ILE A 429 0.08 3.24 -10.73
CA ILE A 429 0.21 2.13 -11.68
C ILE A 429 -1.12 1.38 -11.72
N ARG A 430 -1.57 1.07 -12.93
CA ARG A 430 -2.69 0.19 -13.23
C ARG A 430 -2.21 -0.97 -14.07
N GLY A 431 -2.87 -2.10 -13.92
CA GLY A 431 -2.50 -3.34 -14.59
C GLY A 431 -3.58 -4.41 -14.47
N PRO A 432 -3.38 -5.55 -15.14
CA PRO A 432 -4.31 -6.66 -15.08
C PRO A 432 -4.15 -7.47 -13.80
N LEU A 433 -5.18 -8.23 -13.46
CA LEU A 433 -5.07 -9.39 -12.59
C LEU A 433 -4.69 -10.59 -13.45
N LYS A 434 -3.63 -11.30 -13.07
CA LYS A 434 -3.09 -12.43 -13.85
C LYS A 434 -3.13 -13.73 -13.05
N ILE A 435 -3.41 -14.82 -13.75
CA ILE A 435 -3.47 -16.18 -13.21
C ILE A 435 -2.62 -17.10 -14.08
N TRP A 436 -1.68 -17.80 -13.44
CA TRP A 436 -0.80 -18.79 -14.07
C TRP A 436 -1.06 -20.18 -13.53
N SER A 437 -1.16 -21.17 -14.41
CA SER A 437 -1.06 -22.58 -14.03
C SER A 437 0.37 -22.93 -13.66
N VAL A 438 0.52 -23.79 -12.65
CA VAL A 438 1.82 -24.12 -12.03
C VAL A 438 2.22 -25.54 -12.38
N HIS A 439 3.35 -25.68 -13.09
CA HIS A 439 3.91 -26.94 -13.57
C HIS A 439 5.42 -27.06 -13.28
N PRO A 440 5.83 -27.17 -12.01
CA PRO A 440 7.24 -27.30 -11.64
C PRO A 440 7.84 -28.57 -12.25
N SER A 441 9.03 -28.48 -12.84
CA SER A 441 9.70 -29.65 -13.41
C SER A 441 9.99 -30.74 -12.37
N GLU A 442 10.25 -31.98 -12.82
CA GLU A 442 10.63 -33.09 -11.94
C GLU A 442 11.95 -32.84 -11.18
N ARG A 443 12.81 -31.97 -11.71
CA ARG A 443 14.07 -31.58 -11.06
C ARG A 443 13.86 -30.74 -9.81
N ILE A 444 12.73 -30.03 -9.72
CA ILE A 444 12.38 -29.23 -8.54
C ILE A 444 12.02 -30.16 -7.39
N ILE A 445 12.73 -30.03 -6.27
CA ILE A 445 12.47 -30.77 -5.04
C ILE A 445 11.28 -30.12 -4.33
N ALA A 446 10.27 -30.90 -3.94
CA ALA A 446 9.22 -30.43 -3.04
C ALA A 446 9.78 -30.46 -1.61
N ARG A 447 10.16 -29.29 -1.07
CA ARG A 447 10.72 -29.19 0.28
C ARG A 447 9.59 -29.17 1.30
N GLU A 448 9.42 -30.25 2.06
CA GLU A 448 8.37 -30.40 3.08
C GLU A 448 8.46 -29.32 4.15
N GLU A 449 9.63 -28.71 4.36
CA GLU A 449 9.86 -27.59 5.25
C GLU A 449 8.93 -26.41 4.97
N PHE A 450 8.49 -26.23 3.72
CA PHE A 450 7.52 -25.19 3.36
C PHE A 450 6.11 -25.44 3.89
N THR A 451 5.78 -26.66 4.34
CA THR A 451 4.45 -27.00 4.89
C THR A 451 4.35 -26.78 6.41
N LYS A 452 5.47 -26.47 7.07
CA LYS A 452 5.51 -26.20 8.51
C LYS A 452 4.65 -24.97 8.86
N VAL A 453 4.07 -25.00 10.06
CA VAL A 453 3.23 -23.89 10.56
C VAL A 453 4.00 -22.85 11.37
N SER A 454 5.29 -23.08 11.61
CA SER A 454 6.19 -22.18 12.31
C SER A 454 7.64 -22.43 11.90
N GLY A 455 8.47 -21.42 12.08
CA GLY A 455 9.90 -21.46 11.78
C GLY A 455 10.56 -20.10 12.03
N GLU A 456 11.85 -20.01 11.75
CA GLU A 456 12.63 -18.77 11.87
C GLU A 456 12.72 -18.01 10.54
N TYR A 457 13.02 -16.72 10.64
CA TYR A 457 13.24 -15.87 9.47
C TYR A 457 14.40 -16.39 8.62
N ALA A 458 14.18 -16.52 7.31
CA ALA A 458 15.21 -16.93 6.33
C ALA A 458 15.84 -18.33 6.57
N GLU A 459 15.21 -19.19 7.37
CA GLU A 459 15.79 -20.49 7.76
C GLU A 459 16.01 -21.48 6.59
N LEU A 460 15.31 -21.27 5.46
CA LEU A 460 15.31 -22.19 4.32
C LEU A 460 16.23 -21.72 3.17
N ASP A 461 16.90 -20.57 3.31
CA ASP A 461 17.72 -19.98 2.24
C ASP A 461 18.83 -20.90 1.72
N ASN A 462 19.42 -21.71 2.60
CA ASN A 462 20.57 -22.56 2.28
C ASN A 462 20.18 -23.95 1.80
N LEU A 463 18.88 -24.22 1.58
CA LEU A 463 18.43 -25.51 1.09
C LEU A 463 18.69 -25.64 -0.42
N THR A 464 18.90 -26.88 -0.86
CA THR A 464 18.98 -27.20 -2.28
C THR A 464 17.58 -27.40 -2.84
N PHE A 465 17.20 -26.69 -3.90
CA PHE A 465 15.84 -26.78 -4.47
C PHE A 465 15.76 -27.59 -5.77
N ILE A 466 16.91 -28.03 -6.30
CA ILE A 466 17.05 -28.78 -7.56
C ILE A 466 17.80 -30.08 -7.27
N ARG A 467 17.41 -31.18 -7.92
CA ARG A 467 18.07 -32.49 -7.87
C ARG A 467 19.41 -32.54 -8.59
#